data_AF-A0A0H3DHC7-F1
#
_entry.id   AF-A0A0H3DHC7-F1
#
_cell.length_a   1.000
_cell.length_b   1.000
_cell.length_c   1.000
_cell.angle_alpha   90.00
_cell.angle_beta   90.00
_cell.angle_gamma   90.00
#
_symmetry.space_group_name_H-M   'P 1'
#
loop_
_entity.id
_entity.type
_entity.pdbx_description
1 polymer ?
#
loop_
_entity_poly.entity_id
_entity_poly.type
_entity_poly.pdbx_seq_one_letter_code
_entity_poly.pdbx_strand_id
1 'polypeptide(L)'
;MSPVRRGKELPIYNRLPVLRAERGMTRATLAGAVDVNPQTIGALERGDHYPSLDLAFRICAVFDLPVEAVFSREPFTPLSTQVYREGGA
;
A
#
# COMPACT_ATOMS: atom_id res chain seq x y z
N MET A 1 9.97 -16.86 -0.38
CA MET A 1 10.84 -16.01 0.45
C MET A 1 10.43 -14.55 0.27
N SER A 2 10.23 -13.81 1.36
CA SER A 2 10.04 -12.35 1.28
C SER A 2 11.36 -11.70 0.85
N PRO A 3 11.34 -10.69 -0.04
CA PRO A 3 12.56 -10.02 -0.47
C PRO A 3 13.25 -9.36 0.73
N VAL A 4 14.56 -9.58 0.85
CA VAL A 4 15.43 -8.95 1.86
C VAL A 4 15.32 -7.43 1.71
N ARG A 5 15.05 -6.70 2.82
CA ARG A 5 15.11 -5.23 2.84
C ARG A 5 16.45 -4.79 2.25
N ARG A 6 16.48 -4.18 1.05
CA ARG A 6 17.70 -3.59 0.47
C ARG A 6 18.10 -2.26 1.13
N GLY A 7 17.68 -2.01 2.38
CA GLY A 7 17.95 -0.75 3.08
C GLY A 7 17.32 0.48 2.41
N LYS A 8 17.89 1.67 2.70
CA LYS A 8 17.41 2.99 2.23
C LYS A 8 17.49 3.23 0.73
N GLU A 9 18.13 2.35 -0.03
CA GLU A 9 18.47 2.60 -1.44
C GLU A 9 17.27 2.49 -2.38
N LEU A 10 16.23 1.74 -2.00
CA LEU A 10 15.10 1.42 -2.87
C LEU A 10 13.79 1.26 -2.07
N PRO A 11 13.29 2.33 -1.42
CA PRO A 11 12.07 2.26 -0.62
C PRO A 11 10.85 1.90 -1.48
N ILE A 12 9.91 1.16 -0.87
CA ILE A 12 8.57 0.95 -1.42
C ILE A 12 7.59 1.65 -0.50
N TYR A 13 6.92 2.67 -1.03
CA TYR A 13 5.79 3.35 -0.41
C TYR A 13 4.51 2.63 -0.79
N ASN A 14 3.48 2.76 0.05
CA ASN A 14 2.18 2.15 -0.20
C ASN A 14 1.02 3.09 0.18
N ARG A 15 -0.13 2.92 -0.49
CA ARG A 15 -1.40 3.62 -0.17
C ARG A 15 -2.35 2.81 0.69
N LEU A 16 -1.91 1.71 1.31
CA LEU A 16 -2.78 0.79 2.05
C LEU A 16 -3.64 1.47 3.13
N PRO A 17 -3.10 2.40 3.96
CA PRO A 17 -3.93 3.05 4.98
C PRO A 17 -5.09 3.83 4.37
N VAL A 18 -4.85 4.53 3.25
CA VAL A 18 -5.83 5.34 2.54
C VAL A 18 -6.85 4.44 1.86
N LEU A 19 -6.41 3.48 1.06
CA LEU A 19 -7.29 2.54 0.34
C LEU A 19 -8.18 1.73 1.27
N ARG A 20 -7.66 1.30 2.43
CA ARG A 20 -8.48 0.65 3.44
C ARG A 20 -9.51 1.60 4.04
N ALA A 21 -9.11 2.83 4.39
CA ALA A 21 -10.03 3.80 4.97
C ALA A 21 -11.16 4.14 3.99
N GLU A 22 -10.85 4.33 2.71
CA GLU A 22 -11.83 4.54 1.63
C GLU A 22 -12.86 3.41 1.53
N ARG A 23 -12.44 2.16 1.80
CA ARG A 23 -13.31 0.98 1.78
C ARG A 23 -13.87 0.56 3.14
N GLY A 24 -13.64 1.35 4.20
CA GLY A 24 -14.02 0.98 5.57
C GLY A 24 -13.39 -0.32 6.08
N MET A 25 -12.26 -0.75 5.51
CA MET A 25 -11.62 -2.02 5.83
C MET A 25 -10.68 -1.91 7.05
N THR A 26 -10.85 -2.82 8.00
CA THR A 26 -9.87 -3.01 9.07
C THR A 26 -8.62 -3.72 8.54
N ARG A 27 -7.50 -3.66 9.29
CA ARG A 27 -6.32 -4.48 8.98
C ARG A 27 -6.62 -5.97 8.98
N ALA A 28 -7.47 -6.43 9.91
CA ALA A 28 -7.87 -7.83 9.98
C ALA A 28 -8.68 -8.27 8.77
N THR A 29 -9.58 -7.40 8.28
CA THR A 29 -10.38 -7.65 7.08
C THR A 29 -9.49 -7.78 5.84
N LEU A 30 -8.56 -6.84 5.62
CA LEU A 30 -7.62 -6.94 4.51
C LEU A 30 -6.73 -8.18 4.63
N ALA A 31 -6.22 -8.45 5.84
CA ALA A 31 -5.36 -9.59 6.10
C ALA A 31 -6.05 -10.93 5.81
N GLY A 32 -7.32 -11.08 6.20
CA GLY A 32 -8.12 -12.26 5.85
C GLY A 32 -8.36 -12.40 4.35
N ALA A 33 -8.62 -11.29 3.64
CA ALA A 33 -8.82 -11.31 2.19
C ALA A 33 -7.56 -11.71 1.41
N VAL A 34 -6.38 -11.49 2.00
CA VAL A 34 -5.09 -11.87 1.41
C VAL A 34 -4.37 -12.92 2.27
N ASP A 35 -5.08 -13.76 3.02
CA ASP A 35 -4.51 -14.91 3.75
C ASP A 35 -3.16 -14.63 4.46
N VAL A 36 -3.11 -13.57 5.26
CA VAL A 36 -1.93 -13.21 6.08
C VAL A 36 -2.36 -12.82 7.50
N ASN A 37 -1.38 -12.69 8.39
CA ASN A 37 -1.61 -12.15 9.72
C ASN A 37 -1.91 -10.64 9.66
N PRO A 38 -2.86 -10.09 10.45
CA PRO A 38 -3.11 -8.64 10.54
C PRO A 38 -1.86 -7.79 10.86
N GLN A 39 -0.89 -8.35 11.59
CA GLN A 39 0.40 -7.72 11.87
C GLN A 39 1.24 -7.50 10.59
N THR A 40 1.13 -8.40 9.61
CA THR A 40 1.77 -8.25 8.29
C THR A 40 1.27 -7.00 7.59
N ILE A 41 -0.05 -6.79 7.55
CA ILE A 41 -0.65 -5.56 7.00
C ILE A 41 -0.16 -4.33 7.76
N GLY A 42 -0.12 -4.39 9.10
CA GLY A 42 0.41 -3.29 9.91
C GLY A 42 1.88 -2.97 9.62
N ALA A 43 2.72 -3.99 9.40
CA ALA A 43 4.14 -3.81 9.04
C ALA A 43 4.30 -3.23 7.63
N LEU A 44 3.48 -3.66 6.66
CA LEU A 44 3.46 -3.09 5.31
C LEU A 44 3.11 -1.60 5.36
N GLU A 45 2.06 -1.22 6.08
CA GLU A 45 1.62 0.18 6.19
C GLU A 45 2.69 1.11 6.77
N ARG A 46 3.48 0.63 7.73
CA ARG A 46 4.59 1.41 8.31
C ARG A 46 5.85 1.41 7.43
N GLY A 47 5.88 0.61 6.37
CA GLY A 47 7.08 0.39 5.56
C GLY A 47 8.12 -0.48 6.26
N ASP A 48 7.73 -1.19 7.33
CA ASP A 48 8.61 -2.13 8.04
C ASP A 48 8.88 -3.40 7.22
N HIS A 49 8.03 -3.71 6.26
CA HIS A 49 8.21 -4.89 5.45
C HIS A 49 7.85 -4.58 4.00
N TYR A 50 8.53 -5.26 3.08
CA TYR A 50 8.16 -5.23 1.67
C TYR A 50 7.38 -6.49 1.33
N PRO A 51 6.24 -6.36 0.65
CA PRO A 51 5.46 -7.54 0.30
C PRO A 51 6.27 -8.41 -0.68
N SER A 52 6.00 -9.71 -0.68
CA SER A 52 6.36 -10.53 -1.85
C SER A 52 5.58 -10.03 -3.06
N LEU A 53 6.05 -10.36 -4.27
CA LEU A 53 5.32 -10.02 -5.49
C LEU A 53 3.89 -10.58 -5.49
N ASP A 54 3.74 -11.83 -5.03
CA ASP A 54 2.45 -12.48 -4.84
C ASP A 54 1.52 -11.70 -3.88
N LEU A 55 2.00 -11.31 -2.69
CA LEU A 55 1.20 -10.56 -1.73
C LEU A 55 0.81 -9.19 -2.30
N ALA A 56 1.73 -8.53 -3.03
CA ALA A 56 1.42 -7.26 -3.69
C ALA A 56 0.28 -7.41 -4.70
N PHE A 57 0.30 -8.44 -5.55
CA PHE A 57 -0.76 -8.69 -6.52
C PHE A 57 -2.09 -9.08 -5.87
N ARG A 58 -2.08 -9.88 -4.80
CA ARG A 58 -3.32 -10.22 -4.06
C ARG A 58 -3.95 -8.99 -3.41
N ILE A 59 -3.14 -8.11 -2.85
CA ILE A 59 -3.60 -6.81 -2.35
C ILE A 59 -4.18 -5.96 -3.49
N CYS A 60 -3.51 -5.88 -4.64
CA CYS A 60 -3.99 -5.14 -5.80
C CYS A 60 -5.35 -5.66 -6.28
N ALA A 61 -5.55 -6.98 -6.30
CA ALA A 61 -6.83 -7.61 -6.63
C ALA A 61 -7.93 -7.27 -5.63
N VAL A 62 -7.64 -7.25 -4.31
CA VAL A 62 -8.61 -6.82 -3.29
C VAL A 62 -9.07 -5.38 -3.54
N PHE A 63 -8.16 -4.50 -3.97
CA PHE A 63 -8.48 -3.11 -4.27
C PHE A 63 -8.93 -2.87 -5.71
N ASP A 64 -8.95 -3.87 -6.58
CA ASP A 64 -9.23 -3.68 -8.02
C ASP A 64 -8.43 -2.51 -8.62
N LEU A 65 -7.13 -2.47 -8.32
CA LEU A 65 -6.23 -1.40 -8.72
C LEU A 65 -4.91 -1.98 -9.26
N PRO A 66 -4.25 -1.29 -10.20
CA PRO A 66 -2.91 -1.67 -10.66
C PRO A 66 -1.86 -1.47 -9.55
N VAL A 67 -0.71 -2.12 -9.70
CA VAL A 67 0.34 -2.11 -8.67
C VAL A 67 0.87 -0.70 -8.38
N GLU A 68 0.94 0.16 -9.39
CA GLU A 68 1.43 1.54 -9.30
C GLU A 68 0.47 2.46 -8.52
N ALA A 69 -0.81 2.10 -8.45
CA ALA A 69 -1.80 2.82 -7.65
C ALA A 69 -1.74 2.42 -6.17
N VAL A 70 -1.18 1.24 -5.85
CA VAL A 70 -1.11 0.71 -4.49
C VAL A 70 0.29 0.90 -3.89
N PHE A 71 1.34 0.73 -4.70
CA PHE A 71 2.75 0.76 -4.32
C PHE A 71 3.56 1.66 -5.26
N SER A 72 4.58 2.34 -4.74
CA SER A 72 5.44 3.21 -5.53
C SER A 72 6.87 3.23 -5.00
N ARG A 73 7.83 3.58 -5.86
CA ARG A 73 9.22 3.90 -5.45
C ARG A 73 9.38 5.33 -4.93
N GLU A 74 8.36 6.16 -5.13
CA GLU A 74 8.30 7.54 -4.69
C GLU A 74 7.17 7.73 -3.67
N PRO A 75 7.29 8.67 -2.72
CA PRO A 75 6.20 9.01 -1.82
C PRO A 75 4.96 9.42 -2.59
N PHE A 76 3.81 8.89 -2.20
CA PHE A 76 2.54 9.32 -2.78
C PHE A 76 2.22 10.75 -2.35
N THR A 77 1.89 11.59 -3.32
CA THR A 77 1.36 12.92 -3.05
C THR A 77 0.00 12.80 -2.34
N PRO A 78 -0.27 13.61 -1.29
CA PRO A 78 -1.59 13.69 -0.69
C PRO A 78 -2.65 14.07 -1.72
N LEU A 79 -3.80 13.40 -1.69
CA LEU A 79 -4.89 13.65 -2.66
C LEU A 79 -5.38 15.10 -2.61
N SER A 80 -5.42 15.71 -1.42
CA SER A 80 -5.77 17.13 -1.25
C SER A 80 -4.84 18.06 -2.03
N THR A 81 -3.54 17.76 -2.07
CA THR A 81 -2.58 18.55 -2.86
C THR A 81 -2.81 18.38 -4.35
N GLN A 82 -3.24 17.21 -4.82
CA GLN A 82 -3.55 16.99 -6.23
C GLN A 82 -4.82 17.75 -6.63
N VAL A 83 -5.90 17.61 -5.85
CA VAL A 83 -7.20 18.23 -6.13
C VAL A 83 -7.16 19.76 -6.10
N TYR A 84 -6.43 20.36 -5.15
CA TYR A 84 -6.41 21.82 -4.98
C TYR A 84 -5.22 22.55 -5.66
N ARG A 85 -4.23 21.84 -6.21
CA ARG A 85 -3.21 22.48 -7.06
C ARG A 85 -3.72 22.83 -8.46
N GLU A 86 -4.69 22.08 -8.97
CA GLU A 86 -5.23 22.28 -10.33
C GLU A 86 -6.32 23.37 -10.38
N GLY A 87 -6.73 23.93 -9.24
CA GLY A 87 -7.72 25.01 -9.15
C GLY A 87 -7.14 26.44 -9.19
N GLY A 88 -5.87 26.59 -9.56
CA GLY A 88 -5.17 27.87 -9.66
C GLY A 88 -4.75 28.17 -11.11
N ALA A 89 -5.72 28.37 -11.99
CA ALA A 89 -5.53 28.98 -13.31
C ALA A 89 -6.71 29.91 -13.61
#